data_AF-A0A1Y4DZF0-F1
#
_entry.id   AF-A0A1Y4DZF0-F1
#
_cell.length_a   1.000
_cell.length_b   1.000
_cell.length_c   1.000
_cell.angle_alpha   90.00
_cell.angle_beta   90.00
_cell.angle_gamma   90.00
#
_symmetry.space_group_name_H-M   'P 1'
#
loop_
_entity.id
_entity.type
_entity.pdbx_description
1 polymer ?
#
loop_
_entity_poly.entity_id
_entity_poly.type
_entity_poly.pdbx_seq_one_letter_code
_entity_poly.pdbx_strand_id
1 'polypeptide(L)'
;MAIVHLIRKHSRDLMKESLGAYMTIQFFQGPTLSLERAKRIAPTDYSKAYDWFMKHAGEIGPRPYGTNAPKDVGITLCAQRGIHKPKGQFRYALSITSTANPFYSTDRIHRLDGDTWVVSYSEQRQNDGSSDTNTVYNEALHNCLHDGLPVGIFIKQNYGSFLCLGLAFVEHYDNEARAFLLHGPVTTETGKALSPIVSESINRPTIEHVLIAYNGSVNGVLADEIDRALTTGQLNDDKGDLIPLVRAARQRQYRDALFETYQSRCAITGCCEGNALQAGRIVSYLGAASNRPSNGLCLRADIRQLFDRHLLSINPEHLTVRVSLPLMQSEYRNLNGRSLLLPADKKKLPSYSRLAAHYAEFLERDGTP
;
A
#
# COMPACT_ATOMS: atom_id res chain seq x y z
N MET A 1 -44.40 2.74 12.83
CA MET A 1 -43.61 1.81 11.99
C MET A 1 -43.03 2.43 10.71
N ALA A 2 -43.73 3.36 10.04
CA ALA A 2 -43.24 3.98 8.79
C ALA A 2 -41.94 4.79 8.93
N ILE A 3 -41.76 5.53 10.04
CA ILE A 3 -40.57 6.38 10.28
C ILE A 3 -39.29 5.54 10.45
N VAL A 4 -39.36 4.40 11.15
CA VAL A 4 -38.21 3.49 11.31
C VAL A 4 -37.82 2.85 9.97
N HIS A 5 -38.79 2.59 9.10
CA HIS A 5 -38.54 2.06 7.77
C HIS A 5 -37.90 3.11 6.84
N LEU A 6 -38.32 4.38 6.97
CA LEU A 6 -37.75 5.51 6.21
C LEU A 6 -36.29 5.80 6.64
N ILE A 7 -36.00 5.79 7.95
CA ILE A 7 -34.64 5.96 8.49
C ILE A 7 -33.72 4.81 8.05
N ARG A 8 -34.21 3.56 8.05
CA ARG A 8 -33.45 2.38 7.57
C ARG A 8 -33.22 2.37 6.06
N LYS A 9 -34.08 3.03 5.27
CA LYS A 9 -33.89 3.19 3.83
C LYS A 9 -32.89 4.31 3.55
N HIS A 10 -33.06 5.45 4.21
CA HIS A 10 -32.17 6.61 4.07
C HIS A 10 -30.73 6.32 4.55
N SER A 11 -30.56 5.55 5.63
CA SER A 11 -29.24 5.08 6.09
C SER A 11 -28.60 4.07 5.13
N ARG A 12 -29.39 3.23 4.44
CA ARG A 12 -28.89 2.32 3.40
C ARG A 12 -28.50 3.06 2.13
N ASP A 13 -29.23 4.09 1.77
CA ASP A 13 -28.94 4.93 0.60
C ASP A 13 -27.71 5.83 0.86
N LEU A 14 -27.60 6.42 2.06
CA LEU A 14 -26.38 7.15 2.50
C LEU A 14 -25.15 6.25 2.62
N MET A 15 -25.31 5.00 3.07
CA MET A 15 -24.21 4.03 3.05
C MET A 15 -23.85 3.60 1.63
N LYS A 16 -24.83 3.45 0.71
CA LYS A 16 -24.55 3.18 -0.71
C LYS A 16 -23.89 4.35 -1.42
N GLU A 17 -24.23 5.60 -1.09
CA GLU A 17 -23.57 6.79 -1.62
C GLU A 17 -22.17 6.99 -1.00
N SER A 18 -22.00 6.71 0.29
CA SER A 18 -20.69 6.69 0.96
C SER A 18 -19.80 5.53 0.49
N LEU A 19 -20.35 4.35 0.18
CA LEU A 19 -19.64 3.21 -0.41
C LEU A 19 -19.42 3.39 -1.92
N GLY A 20 -20.30 4.12 -2.61
CA GLY A 20 -20.19 4.46 -4.03
C GLY A 20 -19.11 5.50 -4.34
N ALA A 21 -18.68 6.27 -3.34
CA ALA A 21 -17.53 7.17 -3.43
C ALA A 21 -16.18 6.46 -3.15
N TYR A 22 -16.20 5.22 -2.65
CA TYR A 22 -15.00 4.37 -2.59
C TYR A 22 -14.94 3.53 -3.86
N MET A 23 -14.53 4.20 -4.93
CA MET A 23 -14.16 3.65 -6.23
C MET A 23 -13.35 2.35 -6.06
N THR A 24 -13.78 1.29 -6.74
CA THR A 24 -13.35 -0.11 -6.61
C THR A 24 -11.83 -0.25 -6.40
N ILE A 25 -11.38 -0.47 -5.16
CA ILE A 25 -9.95 -0.66 -4.86
C ILE A 25 -9.62 -2.16 -5.03
N GLN A 26 -8.79 -2.49 -6.02
CA GLN A 26 -8.26 -3.85 -6.20
C GLN A 26 -7.00 -4.03 -5.34
N PHE A 27 -7.13 -4.82 -4.27
CA PHE A 27 -6.02 -5.28 -3.44
C PHE A 27 -5.62 -6.70 -3.87
N PHE A 28 -4.38 -7.13 -3.60
CA PHE A 28 -4.04 -8.56 -3.62
C PHE A 28 -5.01 -9.31 -2.69
N GLN A 29 -5.71 -10.32 -3.23
CA GLN A 29 -6.76 -11.07 -2.53
C GLN A 29 -6.37 -12.52 -2.26
N GLY A 30 -5.20 -12.94 -2.75
CA GLY A 30 -4.70 -14.30 -2.63
C GLY A 30 -3.98 -14.59 -1.30
N PRO A 31 -3.44 -15.81 -1.14
CA PRO A 31 -2.74 -16.24 0.06
C PRO A 31 -1.40 -15.51 0.23
N THR A 32 -0.89 -15.50 1.47
CA THR A 32 0.47 -15.16 1.92
C THR A 32 1.48 -14.96 0.77
N LEU A 33 1.83 -13.70 0.49
CA LEU A 33 2.89 -13.34 -0.47
C LEU A 33 4.20 -13.98 0.00
N SER A 34 4.61 -15.06 -0.67
CA SER A 34 5.83 -15.79 -0.35
C SER A 34 6.49 -16.31 -1.61
N LEU A 35 7.83 -16.22 -1.63
CA LEU A 35 8.62 -16.63 -2.78
C LEU A 35 8.44 -18.14 -3.06
N GLU A 36 8.36 -18.96 -2.00
CA GLU A 36 8.11 -20.41 -2.09
C GLU A 36 6.77 -20.73 -2.76
N ARG A 37 5.73 -19.94 -2.53
CA ARG A 37 4.46 -20.12 -3.23
C ARG A 37 4.55 -19.60 -4.66
N ALA A 38 5.15 -18.43 -4.85
CA ALA A 38 5.30 -17.85 -6.18
C ALA A 38 6.05 -18.80 -7.12
N LYS A 39 7.13 -19.45 -6.67
CA LYS A 39 7.87 -20.46 -7.44
C LYS A 39 7.05 -21.71 -7.79
N ARG A 40 6.00 -22.04 -7.02
CA ARG A 40 5.09 -23.16 -7.30
C ARG A 40 4.02 -22.85 -8.35
N ILE A 41 3.66 -21.57 -8.49
CA ILE A 41 2.55 -21.13 -9.37
C ILE A 41 3.09 -20.50 -10.66
N ALA A 42 4.22 -19.81 -10.56
CA ALA A 42 4.88 -19.22 -11.69
C ALA A 42 5.32 -20.31 -12.68
N PRO A 43 5.39 -19.99 -13.98
CA PRO A 43 6.01 -20.86 -14.97
C PRO A 43 7.40 -21.30 -14.52
N THR A 44 7.79 -22.54 -14.81
CA THR A 44 9.03 -23.16 -14.30
C THR A 44 10.28 -22.31 -14.53
N ASP A 45 10.33 -21.61 -15.66
CA ASP A 45 11.48 -20.78 -16.05
C ASP A 45 11.63 -19.52 -15.19
N TYR A 46 10.56 -19.06 -14.51
CA TYR A 46 10.59 -17.84 -13.68
C TYR A 46 11.45 -18.02 -12.44
N SER A 47 11.61 -19.24 -11.94
CA SER A 47 12.40 -19.49 -10.73
C SER A 47 13.84 -19.02 -10.88
N LYS A 48 14.48 -19.29 -12.03
CA LYS A 48 15.84 -18.82 -12.33
C LYS A 48 15.92 -17.30 -12.41
N ALA A 49 14.91 -16.68 -13.02
CA ALA A 49 14.84 -15.23 -13.13
C ALA A 49 14.66 -14.56 -11.76
N TYR A 50 13.83 -15.13 -10.88
CA TYR A 50 13.67 -14.63 -9.50
C TYR A 50 14.98 -14.68 -8.72
N ASP A 51 15.69 -15.80 -8.80
CA ASP A 51 17.00 -15.95 -8.16
C ASP A 51 18.03 -14.96 -8.71
N TRP A 52 17.98 -14.70 -10.03
CA TRP A 52 18.81 -13.69 -10.67
C TRP A 52 18.51 -12.28 -10.15
N PHE A 53 17.24 -11.85 -10.12
CA PHE A 53 16.87 -10.52 -9.63
C PHE A 53 17.26 -10.30 -8.16
N MET A 54 17.14 -11.32 -7.31
CA MET A 54 17.60 -11.24 -5.93
C MET A 54 19.12 -11.09 -5.83
N LYS A 55 19.87 -11.87 -6.61
CA LYS A 55 21.34 -11.85 -6.61
C LYS A 55 21.90 -10.52 -7.11
N HIS A 56 21.29 -9.94 -8.13
CA HIS A 56 21.77 -8.73 -8.81
C HIS A 56 21.13 -7.44 -8.26
N ALA A 57 20.41 -7.50 -7.13
CA ALA A 57 19.82 -6.33 -6.50
C ALA A 57 20.91 -5.32 -6.07
N GLY A 58 20.77 -4.07 -6.49
CA GLY A 58 21.73 -2.99 -6.26
C GLY A 58 22.71 -2.75 -7.41
N GLU A 59 22.81 -3.66 -8.38
CA GLU A 59 23.73 -3.51 -9.50
C GLU A 59 23.23 -2.47 -10.52
N ILE A 60 24.18 -1.72 -11.11
CA ILE A 60 23.91 -0.71 -12.12
C ILE A 60 24.52 -1.14 -13.45
N GLY A 61 23.73 -1.12 -14.51
CA GLY A 61 24.16 -1.54 -15.84
C GLY A 61 23.45 -0.83 -16.98
N PRO A 62 23.71 -1.21 -18.23
CA PRO A 62 22.95 -0.72 -19.38
C PRO A 62 21.49 -1.21 -19.34
N ARG A 63 20.63 -0.65 -20.20
CA ARG A 63 19.26 -1.14 -20.33
C ARG A 63 19.27 -2.65 -20.66
N PRO A 64 18.52 -3.48 -19.93
CA PRO A 64 18.57 -4.95 -20.07
C PRO A 64 17.75 -5.42 -21.27
N TYR A 65 18.17 -5.06 -22.49
CA TYR A 65 17.53 -5.38 -23.76
C TYR A 65 18.54 -5.65 -24.87
N GLY A 66 18.19 -6.52 -25.82
CA GLY A 66 19.01 -6.81 -26.99
C GLY A 66 20.35 -7.44 -26.59
N THR A 67 21.46 -6.89 -27.07
CA THR A 67 22.81 -7.36 -26.70
C THR A 67 23.16 -7.16 -25.23
N ASN A 68 22.45 -6.25 -24.55
CA ASN A 68 22.62 -5.95 -23.14
C ASN A 68 21.65 -6.73 -22.24
N ALA A 69 20.77 -7.57 -22.82
CA ALA A 69 19.93 -8.45 -22.02
C ALA A 69 20.80 -9.48 -21.27
N PRO A 70 20.68 -9.62 -19.94
CA PRO A 70 21.47 -10.57 -19.20
C PRO A 70 21.18 -12.00 -19.67
N LYS A 71 22.24 -12.76 -19.97
CA LYS A 71 22.14 -14.10 -20.58
C LYS A 71 21.83 -15.19 -19.54
N ASP A 72 22.09 -14.90 -18.28
CA ASP A 72 21.99 -15.80 -17.13
C ASP A 72 20.68 -15.69 -16.34
N VAL A 73 19.77 -14.77 -16.71
CA VAL A 73 18.40 -14.66 -16.14
C VAL A 73 17.56 -15.92 -16.38
N GLY A 74 17.93 -16.75 -17.35
CA GLY A 74 17.20 -17.98 -17.71
C GLY A 74 15.96 -17.74 -18.58
N ILE A 75 15.48 -16.49 -18.67
CA ILE A 75 14.44 -16.04 -19.61
C ILE A 75 14.92 -14.78 -20.33
N THR A 76 14.75 -14.74 -21.65
CA THR A 76 15.16 -13.58 -22.46
C THR A 76 14.29 -12.34 -22.20
N LEU A 77 14.94 -11.22 -21.88
CA LEU A 77 14.34 -9.88 -21.82
C LEU A 77 14.26 -9.29 -23.24
N CYS A 78 13.19 -9.63 -23.96
CA CYS A 78 13.09 -9.45 -25.41
C CYS A 78 12.42 -8.16 -25.91
N ALA A 79 12.11 -7.18 -25.06
CA ALA A 79 11.44 -5.95 -25.50
C ALA A 79 11.91 -4.68 -24.77
N GLN A 80 11.97 -3.54 -25.47
CA GLN A 80 12.19 -2.20 -24.87
C GLN A 80 10.93 -1.63 -24.22
N ARG A 81 10.10 -2.47 -23.59
CA ARG A 81 8.84 -2.05 -22.97
C ARG A 81 9.05 -1.72 -21.49
N GLY A 82 8.09 -1.01 -20.92
CA GLY A 82 8.04 -0.76 -19.48
C GLY A 82 7.74 -2.06 -18.73
N ILE A 83 6.66 -2.76 -19.11
CA ILE A 83 6.35 -4.09 -18.56
C ILE A 83 6.88 -5.15 -19.53
N HIS A 84 7.72 -6.06 -19.03
CA HIS A 84 8.25 -7.18 -19.80
C HIS A 84 7.45 -8.45 -19.52
N LYS A 85 6.89 -9.01 -20.59
CA LYS A 85 6.19 -10.29 -20.63
C LYS A 85 6.98 -11.21 -21.58
N PRO A 86 7.50 -12.36 -21.11
CA PRO A 86 8.24 -13.29 -21.96
C PRO A 86 7.43 -13.79 -23.16
N LYS A 87 8.12 -14.12 -24.27
CA LYS A 87 7.50 -14.60 -25.52
C LYS A 87 6.94 -16.02 -25.31
N GLY A 88 5.63 -16.20 -25.51
CA GLY A 88 4.88 -17.44 -25.21
C GLY A 88 3.57 -17.17 -24.47
N GLN A 89 2.82 -18.21 -24.09
CA GLN A 89 1.57 -18.10 -23.30
C GLN A 89 1.82 -17.77 -21.82
N PHE A 90 2.73 -16.85 -21.53
CA PHE A 90 3.02 -16.45 -20.16
C PHE A 90 1.98 -15.45 -19.69
N ARG A 91 1.10 -15.89 -18.77
CA ARG A 91 0.02 -15.11 -18.14
C ARG A 91 0.52 -13.91 -17.31
N TYR A 92 1.79 -13.92 -16.91
CA TYR A 92 2.35 -13.04 -15.89
C TYR A 92 3.47 -12.13 -16.43
N ALA A 93 3.61 -10.94 -15.85
CA ALA A 93 4.79 -10.11 -16.08
C ALA A 93 6.02 -10.72 -15.42
N LEU A 94 7.19 -10.62 -16.04
CA LEU A 94 8.47 -11.07 -15.45
C LEU A 94 9.19 -9.93 -14.75
N SER A 95 9.19 -8.75 -15.37
CA SER A 95 9.86 -7.57 -14.83
C SER A 95 9.21 -6.29 -15.31
N ILE A 96 9.44 -5.21 -14.57
CA ILE A 96 9.13 -3.84 -14.98
C ILE A 96 10.42 -3.03 -15.13
N THR A 97 10.39 -2.04 -16.01
CA THR A 97 11.44 -1.07 -16.25
C THR A 97 10.82 0.32 -16.19
N SER A 98 11.05 1.04 -15.10
CA SER A 98 10.66 2.44 -15.01
C SER A 98 11.70 3.29 -15.74
N THR A 99 11.25 4.02 -16.75
CA THR A 99 12.01 5.09 -17.42
C THR A 99 11.51 6.46 -17.06
N ALA A 100 10.55 6.53 -16.14
CA ALA A 100 9.83 7.73 -15.79
C ALA A 100 10.78 8.69 -15.08
N ASN A 101 10.61 9.99 -15.32
CA ASN A 101 11.47 11.01 -14.73
C ASN A 101 11.11 11.12 -13.23
N PRO A 102 12.04 10.90 -12.29
CA PRO A 102 11.72 10.96 -10.86
C PRO A 102 11.17 12.32 -10.41
N PHE A 103 11.41 13.38 -11.18
CA PHE A 103 10.91 14.74 -10.91
C PHE A 103 9.48 15.00 -11.41
N TYR A 104 8.95 14.21 -12.36
CA TYR A 104 7.65 14.47 -13.01
C TYR A 104 6.74 13.24 -13.11
N SER A 105 7.16 12.12 -12.54
CA SER A 105 6.38 10.87 -12.55
C SER A 105 6.09 10.39 -11.14
N THR A 106 5.02 9.61 -11.01
CA THR A 106 4.62 8.97 -9.76
C THR A 106 5.60 7.88 -9.32
N ASP A 107 6.59 7.52 -10.15
CA ASP A 107 7.53 6.44 -9.90
C ASP A 107 8.59 6.85 -8.87
N ARG A 108 8.22 6.79 -7.59
CA ARG A 108 9.08 7.09 -6.44
C ARG A 108 9.41 5.80 -5.67
N ILE A 109 10.67 5.64 -5.30
CA ILE A 109 11.11 4.58 -4.37
C ILE A 109 10.90 5.11 -2.95
N HIS A 110 9.97 4.52 -2.22
CA HIS A 110 9.73 4.80 -0.81
C HIS A 110 10.47 3.77 0.04
N ARG A 111 11.55 4.17 0.71
CA ARG A 111 12.26 3.30 1.66
C ARG A 111 11.43 3.11 2.95
N LEU A 112 11.27 1.86 3.37
CA LEU A 112 10.48 1.44 4.52
C LEU A 112 11.36 0.85 5.62
N ASP A 113 10.79 0.70 6.82
CA ASP A 113 11.48 0.06 7.96
C ASP A 113 11.87 -1.40 7.63
N GLY A 114 13.03 -1.84 8.12
CA GLY A 114 13.54 -3.21 7.90
C GLY A 114 14.16 -3.44 6.52
N ASP A 115 14.79 -2.41 5.94
CA ASP A 115 15.49 -2.44 4.64
C ASP A 115 14.61 -2.81 3.42
N THR A 116 13.29 -2.65 3.57
CA THR A 116 12.33 -2.82 2.47
C THR A 116 12.02 -1.49 1.77
N TRP A 117 11.37 -1.57 0.62
CA TRP A 117 11.01 -0.42 -0.20
C TRP A 117 9.74 -0.69 -0.99
N VAL A 118 9.04 0.38 -1.34
CA VAL A 118 7.88 0.35 -2.22
C VAL A 118 8.13 1.23 -3.44
N VAL A 119 7.71 0.78 -4.60
CA VAL A 119 7.73 1.51 -5.87
C VAL A 119 6.29 1.66 -6.34
N SER A 120 5.87 2.89 -6.60
CA SER A 120 4.72 3.15 -7.45
C SER A 120 5.16 3.06 -8.91
N TYR A 121 4.38 2.42 -9.77
CA TYR A 121 4.68 2.22 -11.18
C TYR A 121 3.44 2.52 -12.00
N SER A 122 3.48 3.57 -12.82
CA SER A 122 2.38 3.88 -13.73
C SER A 122 2.11 2.72 -14.69
N GLU A 123 0.84 2.41 -14.91
CA GLU A 123 0.46 1.43 -15.93
C GLU A 123 0.94 1.86 -17.34
N GLN A 124 1.00 0.91 -18.26
CA GLN A 124 1.32 1.21 -19.64
C GLN A 124 0.12 1.81 -20.39
N ARG A 125 0.30 2.97 -21.03
CA ARG A 125 -0.69 3.60 -21.91
C ARG A 125 -0.35 3.38 -23.39
N GLN A 126 -1.35 3.46 -24.27
CA GLN A 126 -1.14 3.50 -25.71
C GLN A 126 -0.57 4.87 -26.12
N ASN A 127 0.33 4.87 -27.11
CA ASN A 127 0.96 6.09 -27.63
C ASN A 127 0.08 6.86 -28.63
N ASP A 128 -1.21 6.49 -28.74
CA ASP A 128 -2.16 7.06 -29.69
C ASP A 128 -3.01 8.19 -29.10
N GLY A 129 -2.76 8.56 -27.84
CA GLY A 129 -3.54 9.59 -27.13
C GLY A 129 -4.91 9.11 -26.65
N SER A 130 -5.25 7.82 -26.83
CA SER A 130 -6.46 7.24 -26.25
C SER A 130 -6.29 7.03 -24.75
N SER A 131 -7.41 7.13 -24.01
CA SER A 131 -7.50 6.71 -22.61
C SER A 131 -7.60 5.18 -22.46
N ASP A 132 -7.49 4.44 -23.58
CA ASP A 132 -7.63 2.99 -23.59
C ASP A 132 -6.30 2.32 -23.22
N THR A 133 -6.35 1.55 -22.14
CA THR A 133 -5.19 1.07 -21.40
C THR A 133 -5.19 -0.44 -21.28
N ASN A 134 -6.14 -1.11 -21.94
CA ASN A 134 -6.29 -2.55 -21.87
C ASN A 134 -5.26 -3.27 -22.74
N THR A 135 -3.99 -3.04 -22.44
CA THR A 135 -2.88 -3.74 -23.07
C THR A 135 -2.62 -5.05 -22.32
N VAL A 136 -2.29 -6.11 -23.06
CA VAL A 136 -1.87 -7.43 -22.54
C VAL A 136 -0.73 -7.37 -21.50
N TYR A 137 -0.04 -6.23 -21.40
CA TYR A 137 1.03 -5.98 -20.44
C TYR A 137 0.50 -5.58 -19.06
N ASN A 138 -0.49 -4.68 -19.01
CA ASN A 138 -1.14 -4.30 -17.76
C ASN A 138 -1.89 -5.51 -17.19
N GLU A 139 -2.57 -6.27 -18.04
CA GLU A 139 -3.20 -7.54 -17.66
C GLU A 139 -2.20 -8.51 -17.03
N ALA A 140 -1.00 -8.63 -17.58
CA ALA A 140 0.04 -9.50 -17.03
C ALA A 140 0.51 -9.07 -15.64
N LEU A 141 0.53 -7.77 -15.34
CA LEU A 141 0.87 -7.24 -14.02
C LEU A 141 -0.30 -7.34 -13.04
N HIS A 142 -1.54 -7.16 -13.50
CA HIS A 142 -2.75 -7.49 -12.74
C HIS A 142 -2.82 -8.98 -12.38
N ASN A 143 -2.42 -9.88 -13.28
CA ASN A 143 -2.32 -11.31 -12.98
C ASN A 143 -1.27 -11.58 -11.90
N CYS A 144 -0.13 -10.87 -11.92
CA CYS A 144 0.84 -10.93 -10.82
C CYS A 144 0.24 -10.43 -9.49
N LEU A 145 -0.55 -9.35 -9.53
CA LEU A 145 -1.31 -8.82 -8.40
C LEU A 145 -2.46 -9.73 -7.95
N HIS A 146 -3.00 -10.59 -8.80
CA HIS A 146 -4.06 -11.51 -8.40
C HIS A 146 -3.46 -12.77 -7.76
N ASP A 147 -2.45 -13.32 -8.42
CA ASP A 147 -1.88 -14.62 -8.07
C ASP A 147 -0.66 -14.51 -7.14
N GLY A 148 -0.19 -13.30 -6.85
CA GLY A 148 0.83 -13.03 -5.83
C GLY A 148 2.21 -13.41 -6.31
N LEU A 149 2.50 -13.11 -7.57
CA LEU A 149 3.79 -13.36 -8.20
C LEU A 149 4.64 -12.10 -8.15
N PRO A 150 5.91 -12.21 -7.76
CA PRO A 150 6.79 -11.08 -7.80
C PRO A 150 7.28 -10.81 -9.23
N VAL A 151 7.77 -9.59 -9.43
CA VAL A 151 8.38 -9.12 -10.67
C VAL A 151 9.73 -8.47 -10.36
N GLY A 152 10.67 -8.62 -11.29
CA GLY A 152 11.94 -7.91 -11.21
C GLY A 152 11.76 -6.42 -11.52
N ILE A 153 12.55 -5.55 -10.91
CA ILE A 153 12.45 -4.10 -11.12
C ILE A 153 13.78 -3.54 -11.62
N PHE A 154 13.71 -2.82 -12.74
CA PHE A 154 14.75 -1.92 -13.21
C PHE A 154 14.29 -0.47 -13.15
N ILE A 155 15.16 0.43 -12.68
CA ILE A 155 14.89 1.87 -12.60
C ILE A 155 15.98 2.63 -13.34
N LYS A 156 15.57 3.45 -14.31
CA LYS A 156 16.48 4.32 -15.05
C LYS A 156 17.18 5.30 -14.10
N GLN A 157 18.49 5.36 -14.21
CA GLN A 157 19.37 6.28 -13.51
C GLN A 157 19.82 7.40 -14.45
N ASN A 158 20.65 8.31 -13.93
CA ASN A 158 21.31 9.34 -14.72
C ASN A 158 22.19 8.72 -15.81
N TYR A 159 22.35 9.44 -16.92
CA TYR A 159 23.20 9.03 -18.06
C TYR A 159 22.79 7.71 -18.75
N GLY A 160 21.53 7.29 -18.60
CA GLY A 160 20.97 6.17 -19.37
C GLY A 160 21.34 4.78 -18.84
N SER A 161 21.95 4.68 -17.66
CA SER A 161 22.10 3.43 -16.92
C SER A 161 20.82 3.04 -16.18
N PHE A 162 20.74 1.79 -15.72
CA PHE A 162 19.59 1.23 -15.03
C PHE A 162 20.06 0.50 -13.78
N LEU A 163 19.42 0.80 -12.66
CA LEU A 163 19.58 0.08 -11.40
C LEU A 163 18.67 -1.15 -11.42
N CYS A 164 19.21 -2.33 -11.18
CA CYS A 164 18.44 -3.49 -10.78
C CYS A 164 18.06 -3.30 -9.31
N LEU A 165 16.80 -2.94 -9.02
CA LEU A 165 16.36 -2.73 -7.63
C LEU A 165 16.12 -4.07 -6.91
N GLY A 166 15.97 -5.16 -7.68
CA GLY A 166 15.73 -6.50 -7.20
C GLY A 166 14.32 -6.98 -7.50
N LEU A 167 13.79 -7.85 -6.63
CA LEU A 167 12.50 -8.51 -6.80
C LEU A 167 11.43 -7.86 -5.90
N ALA A 168 10.19 -7.71 -6.38
CA ALA A 168 9.09 -7.14 -5.60
C ALA A 168 7.75 -7.83 -5.87
N PHE A 169 6.90 -7.96 -4.86
CA PHE A 169 5.51 -8.36 -5.06
C PHE A 169 4.67 -7.17 -5.55
N VAL A 170 3.73 -7.43 -6.46
CA VAL A 170 2.68 -6.46 -6.81
C VAL A 170 1.59 -6.57 -5.75
N GLU A 171 1.44 -5.54 -4.91
CA GLU A 171 0.57 -5.61 -3.73
C GLU A 171 -0.76 -4.87 -3.92
N HIS A 172 -0.79 -3.87 -4.81
CA HIS A 172 -1.95 -3.04 -5.04
C HIS A 172 -1.98 -2.42 -6.45
N TYR A 173 -3.18 -2.11 -6.95
CA TYR A 173 -3.40 -1.22 -8.09
C TYR A 173 -4.37 -0.12 -7.70
N ASP A 174 -3.90 1.13 -7.81
CA ASP A 174 -4.67 2.33 -7.58
C ASP A 174 -5.36 2.75 -8.89
N ASN A 175 -6.70 2.66 -8.91
CA ASN A 175 -7.51 3.01 -10.08
C ASN A 175 -7.54 4.51 -10.36
N GLU A 176 -7.40 5.35 -9.34
CA GLU A 176 -7.42 6.81 -9.49
C GLU A 176 -6.07 7.30 -10.00
N ALA A 177 -4.98 6.86 -9.36
CA ALA A 177 -3.62 7.17 -9.79
C ALA A 177 -3.18 6.39 -11.04
N ARG A 178 -3.94 5.35 -11.42
CA ARG A 178 -3.65 4.43 -12.54
C ARG A 178 -2.23 3.84 -12.44
N ALA A 179 -1.90 3.38 -11.23
CA ALA A 179 -0.56 2.95 -10.87
C ALA A 179 -0.58 1.66 -10.05
N PHE A 180 0.41 0.80 -10.30
CA PHE A 180 0.69 -0.38 -9.50
C PHE A 180 1.63 -0.04 -8.36
N LEU A 181 1.46 -0.74 -7.26
CA LEU A 181 2.31 -0.61 -6.11
C LEU A 181 3.06 -1.92 -5.87
N LEU A 182 4.39 -1.82 -5.84
CA LEU A 182 5.28 -2.97 -5.74
C LEU A 182 6.15 -2.87 -4.49
N HIS A 183 6.22 -3.94 -3.70
CA HIS A 183 7.00 -4.00 -2.46
C HIS A 183 8.17 -4.99 -2.59
N GLY A 184 9.39 -4.50 -2.42
CA GLY A 184 10.61 -5.31 -2.32
C GLY A 184 11.54 -4.87 -1.16
N PRO A 185 12.78 -5.36 -1.10
CA PRO A 185 13.25 -6.50 -1.87
C PRO A 185 12.61 -7.77 -1.31
N VAL A 186 12.08 -8.60 -2.21
CA VAL A 186 11.71 -9.98 -1.90
C VAL A 186 13.00 -10.79 -1.86
N THR A 187 13.30 -11.36 -0.69
CA THR A 187 14.39 -12.30 -0.46
C THR A 187 13.79 -13.59 0.10
N THR A 188 14.63 -14.63 0.21
CA THR A 188 14.24 -15.88 0.88
C THR A 188 13.80 -15.66 2.33
N GLU A 189 14.30 -14.59 2.98
CA GLU A 189 13.99 -14.22 4.37
C GLU A 189 12.80 -13.26 4.47
N THR A 190 12.74 -12.21 3.63
CA THR A 190 11.65 -11.22 3.65
C THR A 190 10.35 -11.72 3.03
N GLY A 191 10.40 -12.77 2.19
CA GLY A 191 9.22 -13.42 1.64
C GLY A 191 8.25 -13.99 2.68
N LYS A 192 8.64 -14.09 3.96
CA LYS A 192 7.73 -14.40 5.08
C LYS A 192 7.22 -13.15 5.81
N ALA A 193 8.02 -12.08 5.86
CA ALA A 193 7.74 -10.85 6.62
C ALA A 193 6.87 -9.83 5.86
N LEU A 194 6.78 -9.95 4.53
CA LEU A 194 5.91 -9.15 3.66
C LEU A 194 4.45 -9.67 3.64
N SER A 195 4.19 -10.75 4.38
CA SER A 195 2.85 -11.34 4.53
C SER A 195 1.90 -10.46 5.35
N PRO A 196 0.58 -10.59 5.16
CA PRO A 196 -0.43 -9.97 6.03
C PRO A 196 -0.21 -10.42 7.47
N ILE A 197 0.33 -9.52 8.29
CA ILE A 197 0.36 -9.59 9.75
C ILE A 197 1.24 -10.74 10.27
N VAL A 198 2.50 -10.46 10.59
CA VAL A 198 3.26 -11.32 11.51
C VAL A 198 2.80 -10.99 12.94
N SER A 199 2.36 -12.04 13.62
CA SER A 199 1.49 -12.11 14.79
C SER A 199 2.10 -11.68 16.14
N GLU A 200 2.96 -10.67 16.18
CA GLU A 200 3.52 -10.22 17.46
C GLU A 200 2.92 -8.89 17.88
N SER A 201 1.93 -8.98 18.79
CA SER A 201 1.47 -7.92 19.72
C SER A 201 0.41 -6.89 19.28
N ILE A 202 -0.61 -7.30 18.51
CA ILE A 202 -1.87 -6.52 18.46
C ILE A 202 -2.90 -7.18 19.38
N ASN A 203 -3.24 -6.52 20.48
CA ASN A 203 -4.37 -6.86 21.34
C ASN A 203 -5.62 -7.04 20.45
N ARG A 204 -6.16 -8.26 20.41
CA ARG A 204 -7.29 -8.62 19.51
C ARG A 204 -8.58 -7.91 19.98
N PRO A 205 -9.22 -7.03 19.18
CA PRO A 205 -10.60 -6.63 19.45
C PRO A 205 -11.56 -7.77 19.06
N THR A 206 -12.62 -7.95 19.85
CA THR A 206 -13.62 -9.02 19.70
C THR A 206 -14.36 -8.89 18.36
N ILE A 207 -14.19 -9.88 17.48
CA ILE A 207 -14.75 -9.99 16.13
C ILE A 207 -16.27 -9.78 16.09
N GLU A 208 -16.96 -10.04 17.20
CA GLU A 208 -18.39 -9.83 17.40
C GLU A 208 -18.90 -8.46 16.95
N HIS A 209 -18.16 -7.37 17.21
CA HIS A 209 -18.61 -6.02 16.84
C HIS A 209 -18.54 -5.71 15.34
N VAL A 210 -17.71 -6.43 14.56
CA VAL A 210 -17.67 -6.28 13.09
C VAL A 210 -18.87 -6.98 12.46
N LEU A 211 -19.25 -8.13 13.01
CA LEU A 211 -20.35 -8.95 12.53
C LEU A 211 -21.72 -8.32 12.83
N ILE A 212 -21.89 -7.66 13.98
CA ILE A 212 -23.13 -6.94 14.36
C ILE A 212 -23.44 -5.80 13.37
N ALA A 213 -22.43 -5.10 12.86
CA ALA A 213 -22.61 -4.02 11.89
C ALA A 213 -23.02 -4.51 10.48
N TYR A 214 -22.86 -5.81 10.19
CA TYR A 214 -23.09 -6.39 8.85
C TYR A 214 -24.45 -7.10 8.71
N ASN A 215 -25.42 -6.84 9.59
CA ASN A 215 -26.82 -7.31 9.48
C ASN A 215 -27.03 -8.84 9.41
N GLY A 216 -26.26 -9.64 10.14
CA GLY A 216 -26.48 -11.09 10.23
C GLY A 216 -26.40 -11.63 11.66
N SER A 217 -27.22 -12.64 11.97
CA SER A 217 -26.97 -13.51 13.13
C SER A 217 -25.61 -14.15 12.95
N VAL A 218 -24.73 -13.98 13.95
CA VAL A 218 -23.41 -14.60 13.99
C VAL A 218 -23.60 -16.11 14.04
N ASN A 219 -23.26 -16.81 12.96
CA ASN A 219 -22.97 -18.23 13.04
C ASN A 219 -21.48 -18.35 13.42
N GLY A 220 -21.15 -19.06 14.51
CA GLY A 220 -19.78 -19.13 15.04
C GLY A 220 -18.72 -19.51 13.99
N VAL A 221 -19.10 -20.35 13.03
CA VAL A 221 -18.28 -20.75 11.87
C VAL A 221 -17.78 -19.57 11.04
N LEU A 222 -18.58 -18.51 10.88
CA LEU A 222 -18.20 -17.32 10.11
C LEU A 222 -17.19 -16.45 10.87
N ALA A 223 -17.35 -16.35 12.18
CA ALA A 223 -16.41 -15.62 13.04
C ALA A 223 -15.05 -16.32 13.04
N ASP A 224 -15.03 -17.66 13.13
CA ASP A 224 -13.82 -18.47 13.06
C ASP A 224 -13.11 -18.33 11.71
N GLU A 225 -13.86 -18.33 10.59
CA GLU A 225 -13.27 -18.11 9.26
C GLU A 225 -12.61 -16.73 9.14
N ILE A 226 -13.26 -15.69 9.66
CA ILE A 226 -12.70 -14.33 9.67
C ILE A 226 -11.47 -14.27 10.59
N ASP A 227 -11.51 -14.86 11.79
CA ASP A 227 -10.35 -14.90 12.69
C ASP A 227 -9.15 -15.61 12.05
N ARG A 228 -9.40 -16.76 11.42
CA ARG A 228 -8.38 -17.46 10.62
C ARG A 228 -7.88 -16.57 9.49
N ALA A 229 -8.76 -15.88 8.76
CA ALA A 229 -8.35 -15.01 7.64
C ALA A 229 -7.57 -13.76 8.07
N LEU A 230 -7.82 -13.26 9.28
CA LEU A 230 -7.06 -12.18 9.90
C LEU A 230 -5.69 -12.69 10.37
N THR A 231 -5.63 -13.90 10.91
CA THR A 231 -4.41 -14.51 11.45
C THR A 231 -3.48 -15.04 10.37
N THR A 232 -4.03 -15.71 9.37
CA THR A 232 -3.26 -16.38 8.29
C THR A 232 -3.09 -15.49 7.07
N GLY A 233 -3.90 -14.44 6.96
CA GLY A 233 -3.99 -13.62 5.76
C GLY A 233 -4.84 -14.23 4.64
N GLN A 234 -5.44 -15.42 4.83
CA GLN A 234 -6.05 -16.25 3.79
C GLN A 234 -7.58 -16.29 3.89
N LEU A 235 -8.26 -16.23 2.75
CA LEU A 235 -9.63 -16.71 2.63
C LEU A 235 -9.61 -17.92 1.70
N ASN A 236 -10.44 -18.93 1.99
CA ASN A 236 -10.61 -20.03 1.05
C ASN A 236 -11.21 -19.51 -0.26
N ASP A 237 -10.83 -20.09 -1.40
CA ASP A 237 -11.21 -19.62 -2.74
C ASP A 237 -12.74 -19.56 -2.94
N ASP A 238 -13.49 -20.41 -2.24
CA ASP A 238 -14.96 -20.44 -2.22
C ASP A 238 -15.61 -19.37 -1.30
N LYS A 239 -14.81 -18.54 -0.63
CA LYS A 239 -15.25 -17.55 0.37
C LYS A 239 -15.02 -16.11 -0.06
N GLY A 240 -15.02 -15.84 -1.37
CA GLY A 240 -14.85 -14.50 -1.92
C GLY A 240 -15.82 -13.45 -1.34
N ASP A 241 -17.05 -13.86 -1.00
CA ASP A 241 -18.07 -12.99 -0.40
C ASP A 241 -17.67 -12.42 0.97
N LEU A 242 -16.68 -13.02 1.66
CA LEU A 242 -16.20 -12.57 2.97
C LEU A 242 -15.13 -11.48 2.89
N ILE A 243 -14.64 -11.18 1.70
CA ILE A 243 -13.62 -10.16 1.47
C ILE A 243 -13.97 -8.80 2.12
N PRO A 244 -15.19 -8.23 1.94
CA PRO A 244 -15.53 -6.93 2.53
C PRO A 244 -15.49 -6.96 4.06
N LEU A 245 -15.94 -8.07 4.66
CA LEU A 245 -15.94 -8.30 6.10
C LEU A 245 -14.52 -8.37 6.68
N VAL A 246 -13.64 -9.15 6.04
CA VAL A 246 -12.23 -9.24 6.45
C VAL A 246 -11.53 -7.90 6.29
N ARG A 247 -11.78 -7.15 5.21
CA ARG A 247 -11.24 -5.79 5.03
C ARG A 247 -11.70 -4.86 6.14
N ALA A 248 -13.00 -4.84 6.45
CA ALA A 248 -13.54 -4.02 7.54
C ALA A 248 -12.94 -4.38 8.90
N ALA A 249 -12.76 -5.68 9.18
CA ALA A 249 -12.13 -6.15 10.39
C ALA A 249 -10.65 -5.72 10.49
N ARG A 250 -9.87 -5.82 9.40
CA ARG A 250 -8.47 -5.34 9.36
C ARG A 250 -8.36 -3.84 9.60
N GLN A 251 -9.26 -3.05 9.02
CA GLN A 251 -9.28 -1.59 9.26
C GLN A 251 -9.61 -1.25 10.70
N ARG A 252 -10.55 -1.99 11.31
CA ARG A 252 -10.88 -1.85 12.74
C ARG A 252 -9.71 -2.22 13.63
N GLN A 253 -9.06 -3.37 13.39
CA GLN A 253 -7.87 -3.78 14.14
C GLN A 253 -6.75 -2.74 14.07
N TYR A 254 -6.47 -2.21 12.89
CA TYR A 254 -5.48 -1.15 12.72
C TYR A 254 -5.84 0.11 13.51
N ARG A 255 -7.12 0.53 13.44
CA ARG A 255 -7.60 1.69 14.17
C ARG A 255 -7.46 1.51 15.68
N ASP A 256 -7.93 0.38 16.19
CA ASP A 256 -7.93 0.09 17.63
C ASP A 256 -6.48 -0.02 18.16
N ALA A 257 -5.58 -0.66 17.40
CA ALA A 257 -4.16 -0.71 17.71
C ALA A 257 -3.52 0.68 17.77
N LEU A 258 -3.90 1.58 16.86
CA LEU A 258 -3.35 2.94 16.82
C LEU A 258 -3.92 3.81 17.96
N PHE A 259 -5.19 3.62 18.32
CA PHE A 259 -5.79 4.28 19.48
C PHE A 259 -5.10 3.84 20.77
N GLU A 260 -4.85 2.55 20.94
CA GLU A 260 -4.07 2.03 22.08
C GLU A 260 -2.66 2.62 22.11
N THR A 261 -1.98 2.63 20.96
CA THR A 261 -0.61 3.17 20.81
C THR A 261 -0.49 4.63 21.26
N TYR A 262 -1.51 5.44 20.98
CA TYR A 262 -1.56 6.86 21.33
C TYR A 262 -2.42 7.15 22.58
N GLN A 263 -2.78 6.13 23.36
CA GLN A 263 -3.62 6.25 24.55
C GLN A 263 -4.93 7.03 24.31
N SER A 264 -5.54 6.81 23.14
CA SER A 264 -6.74 7.50 22.64
C SER A 264 -6.59 9.02 22.67
N ARG A 265 -5.44 9.53 22.21
CA ARG A 265 -5.19 10.97 22.06
C ARG A 265 -4.76 11.32 20.65
N CYS A 266 -5.19 12.48 20.17
CA CYS A 266 -4.67 13.06 18.94
C CYS A 266 -3.19 13.41 19.12
N ALA A 267 -2.33 12.92 18.22
CA ALA A 267 -0.89 13.12 18.22
C ALA A 267 -0.48 14.60 18.12
N ILE A 268 -1.34 15.46 17.53
CA ILE A 268 -1.06 16.88 17.31
C ILE A 268 -1.73 17.77 18.37
N THR A 269 -2.99 17.51 18.70
CA THR A 269 -3.78 18.40 19.56
C THR A 269 -3.92 17.90 21.00
N GLY A 270 -3.59 16.64 21.27
CA GLY A 270 -3.82 16.00 22.56
C GLY A 270 -5.29 15.70 22.89
N CYS A 271 -6.21 16.02 21.97
CA CYS A 271 -7.65 15.74 22.10
C CYS A 271 -7.89 14.26 22.43
N CYS A 272 -8.64 13.99 23.50
CA CYS A 272 -8.95 12.64 23.97
C CYS A 272 -10.44 12.27 23.83
N GLU A 273 -11.20 13.03 23.04
CA GLU A 273 -12.59 12.69 22.70
C GLU A 273 -12.58 11.60 21.63
N GLY A 274 -12.88 10.36 22.03
CA GLY A 274 -12.76 9.18 21.17
C GLY A 274 -13.55 9.29 19.87
N ASN A 275 -14.73 9.92 19.89
CA ASN A 275 -15.56 10.10 18.69
C ASN A 275 -14.99 11.13 17.71
N ALA A 276 -14.10 12.00 18.16
CA ALA A 276 -13.42 12.98 17.32
C ALA A 276 -12.12 12.42 16.71
N LEU A 277 -11.67 11.24 17.14
CA LEU A 277 -10.41 10.64 16.71
C LEU A 277 -10.58 9.74 15.48
N GLN A 278 -9.52 9.69 14.69
CA GLN A 278 -9.37 8.84 13.53
C GLN A 278 -7.97 8.27 13.51
N ALA A 279 -7.85 7.04 12.99
CA ALA A 279 -6.56 6.46 12.70
C ALA A 279 -6.06 6.99 11.35
N GLY A 280 -5.06 7.87 11.41
CA GLY A 280 -4.39 8.48 10.27
C GLY A 280 -3.24 7.64 9.77
N ARG A 281 -3.23 7.24 8.51
CA ARG A 281 -1.99 6.69 7.93
C ARG A 281 -1.08 7.84 7.49
N ILE A 282 0.23 7.70 7.69
CA ILE A 282 1.20 8.73 7.30
C ILE A 282 1.38 8.73 5.79
N VAL A 283 1.60 7.55 5.21
CA VAL A 283 1.50 7.32 3.77
C VAL A 283 0.36 6.35 3.50
N SER A 284 -0.17 6.37 2.27
CA SER A 284 -1.23 5.46 1.82
C SER A 284 -0.96 4.02 2.21
N TYR A 285 -2.01 3.21 2.31
CA TYR A 285 -1.83 1.79 2.56
C TYR A 285 -1.06 1.17 1.39
N LEU A 286 0.20 0.81 1.64
CA LEU A 286 1.12 0.21 0.69
C LEU A 286 1.19 -1.32 0.85
N GLY A 287 0.13 -1.95 1.36
CA GLY A 287 0.09 -3.36 1.69
C GLY A 287 0.32 -3.68 3.17
N ALA A 288 0.43 -4.97 3.51
CA ALA A 288 0.39 -5.46 4.89
C ALA A 288 1.50 -4.91 5.79
N ALA A 289 2.71 -4.83 5.26
CA ALA A 289 3.86 -4.29 5.98
C ALA A 289 3.76 -2.78 6.24
N SER A 290 2.90 -2.07 5.49
CA SER A 290 2.53 -0.67 5.77
C SER A 290 1.43 -0.53 6.82
N ASN A 291 0.77 -1.62 7.23
CA ASN A 291 -0.31 -1.63 8.22
C ASN A 291 0.23 -1.76 9.65
N ARG A 292 1.33 -1.06 9.95
CA ARG A 292 1.97 -1.02 11.27
C ARG A 292 1.62 0.28 11.99
N PRO A 293 1.59 0.31 13.33
CA PRO A 293 1.44 1.55 14.08
C PRO A 293 2.48 2.62 13.70
N SER A 294 3.68 2.22 13.25
CA SER A 294 4.71 3.14 12.75
C SER A 294 4.34 3.88 11.46
N ASN A 295 3.34 3.42 10.70
CA ASN A 295 2.75 4.17 9.58
C ASN A 295 1.47 4.92 10.01
N GLY A 296 1.25 5.12 11.30
CA GLY A 296 0.02 5.68 11.83
C GLY A 296 0.26 6.87 12.76
N LEU A 297 -0.65 7.83 12.70
CA LEU A 297 -0.89 8.85 13.71
C LEU A 297 -2.35 8.77 14.15
N CYS A 298 -2.61 8.73 15.44
CA CYS A 298 -3.97 8.97 15.94
C CYS A 298 -4.25 10.48 15.82
N LEU A 299 -5.23 10.91 15.02
CA LEU A 299 -5.48 12.33 14.74
C LEU A 299 -6.96 12.68 14.96
N ARG A 300 -7.22 13.94 15.32
CA ARG A 300 -8.60 14.47 15.29
C ARG A 300 -9.08 14.54 13.83
N ALA A 301 -10.36 14.31 13.57
CA ALA A 301 -10.90 14.12 12.22
C ALA A 301 -10.67 15.28 11.24
N ASP A 302 -10.71 16.52 11.71
CA ASP A 302 -10.35 17.73 10.95
C ASP A 302 -8.85 17.76 10.62
N ILE A 303 -8.00 17.49 11.61
CA ILE A 303 -6.55 17.44 11.46
C ILE A 303 -6.13 16.33 10.51
N ARG A 304 -6.82 15.18 10.56
CA ARG A 304 -6.60 14.08 9.62
C ARG A 304 -6.85 14.53 8.18
N GLN A 305 -7.97 15.19 7.92
CA GLN A 305 -8.32 15.66 6.58
C GLN A 305 -7.31 16.68 6.05
N LEU A 306 -6.81 17.58 6.91
CA LEU A 306 -5.78 18.55 6.54
C LEU A 306 -4.43 17.86 6.27
N PHE A 307 -4.08 16.85 7.07
CA PHE A 307 -2.89 16.03 6.87
C PHE A 307 -2.95 15.29 5.53
N ASP A 308 -4.03 14.56 5.25
CA ASP A 308 -4.21 13.83 3.98
C ASP A 308 -4.12 14.76 2.75
N ARG A 309 -4.64 15.99 2.87
CA ARG A 309 -4.58 17.00 1.79
C ARG A 309 -3.24 17.74 1.70
N HIS A 310 -2.30 17.44 2.58
CA HIS A 310 -1.00 18.10 2.67
C HIS A 310 -1.11 19.61 2.95
N LEU A 311 -2.15 20.01 3.70
CA LEU A 311 -2.31 21.37 4.24
C LEU A 311 -1.62 21.52 5.60
N LEU A 312 -1.21 20.40 6.19
CA LEU A 312 -0.25 20.36 7.28
C LEU A 312 0.57 19.06 7.18
N SER A 313 1.76 19.06 7.75
CA SER A 313 2.65 17.89 7.78
C SER A 313 3.51 17.91 9.06
N ILE A 314 4.35 16.89 9.25
CA ILE A 314 5.30 16.83 10.36
C ILE A 314 6.71 16.95 9.80
N ASN A 315 7.47 17.92 10.30
CA ASN A 315 8.89 18.02 10.00
C ASN A 315 9.61 16.80 10.62
N PRO A 316 10.30 15.96 9.81
CA PRO A 316 10.89 14.72 10.28
C PRO A 316 12.14 14.92 11.16
N GLU A 317 12.82 16.05 11.07
CA GLU A 317 14.04 16.33 11.85
C GLU A 317 13.72 16.72 13.29
N HIS A 318 12.66 17.51 13.49
CA HIS A 318 12.28 18.04 14.80
C HIS A 318 10.98 17.46 15.35
N LEU A 319 10.27 16.66 14.56
CA LEU A 319 8.95 16.11 14.90
C LEU A 319 7.96 17.19 15.32
N THR A 320 7.98 18.32 14.60
CA THR A 320 7.08 19.45 14.82
C THR A 320 6.11 19.61 13.65
N VAL A 321 4.90 20.07 13.94
CA VAL A 321 3.87 20.31 12.94
C VAL A 321 4.25 21.52 12.09
N ARG A 322 4.14 21.38 10.76
CA ARG A 322 4.13 22.50 9.84
C ARG A 322 2.77 22.64 9.17
N VAL A 323 2.32 23.88 9.09
CA VAL A 323 1.04 24.27 8.50
C VAL A 323 1.32 25.04 7.22
N SER A 324 0.56 24.76 6.16
CA SER A 324 0.73 25.40 4.86
C SER A 324 0.41 26.89 4.91
N LEU A 325 1.02 27.67 4.02
CA LEU A 325 0.82 29.12 3.91
C LEU A 325 -0.66 29.52 3.81
N PRO A 326 -1.51 28.87 2.98
CA PRO A 326 -2.94 29.20 2.93
C PRO A 326 -3.67 29.01 4.26
N LEU A 327 -3.24 28.03 5.06
CA LEU A 327 -3.90 27.68 6.31
C LEU A 327 -3.39 28.54 7.50
N MET A 328 -2.28 29.27 7.34
CA MET A 328 -1.74 30.19 8.36
C MET A 328 -2.67 31.35 8.72
N GLN A 329 -3.65 31.67 7.88
CA GLN A 329 -4.65 32.70 8.17
C GLN A 329 -5.86 32.19 8.97
N SER A 330 -5.93 30.88 9.22
CA SER A 330 -7.04 30.24 9.94
C SER A 330 -6.70 29.95 11.41
N GLU A 331 -7.63 29.33 12.13
CA GLU A 331 -7.42 28.83 13.50
C GLU A 331 -6.32 27.75 13.60
N TYR A 332 -6.03 27.03 12.52
CA TYR A 332 -5.02 25.98 12.49
C TYR A 332 -3.58 26.51 12.57
N ARG A 333 -3.35 27.81 12.38
CA ARG A 333 -2.03 28.45 12.57
C ARG A 333 -1.41 28.16 13.93
N ASN A 334 -2.25 27.97 14.95
CA ASN A 334 -1.84 27.69 16.32
C ASN A 334 -1.25 26.27 16.49
N LEU A 335 -1.36 25.42 15.46
CA LEU A 335 -0.73 24.11 15.42
C LEU A 335 0.70 24.18 14.89
N ASN A 336 1.05 25.21 14.12
CA ASN A 336 2.38 25.34 13.54
C ASN A 336 3.45 25.41 14.65
N GLY A 337 4.49 24.59 14.52
CA GLY A 337 5.58 24.47 15.48
C GLY A 337 5.28 23.59 16.69
N ARG A 338 4.05 23.08 16.88
CA ARG A 338 3.75 22.16 17.99
C ARG A 338 4.53 20.86 17.83
N SER A 339 5.07 20.36 18.93
CA SER A 339 5.71 19.04 18.97
C SER A 339 4.67 17.93 18.87
N LEU A 340 5.00 16.90 18.09
CA LEU A 340 4.20 15.69 17.98
C LEU A 340 4.25 14.90 19.30
N LEU A 341 3.08 14.48 19.79
CA LEU A 341 3.00 13.50 20.86
C LEU A 341 3.42 12.14 20.31
N LEU A 342 4.40 11.51 20.96
CA LEU A 342 4.95 10.23 20.53
C LEU A 342 4.43 9.08 21.38
N PRO A 343 4.26 7.89 20.80
CA PRO A 343 3.98 6.67 21.56
C PRO A 343 5.05 6.40 22.63
N ALA A 344 4.63 5.86 23.78
CA ALA A 344 5.55 5.47 24.85
C ALA A 344 6.47 4.30 24.45
N ASP A 345 5.95 3.39 23.61
CA ASP A 345 6.73 2.29 23.06
C ASP A 345 7.54 2.75 21.85
N LYS A 346 8.88 2.70 21.99
CA LYS A 346 9.83 3.08 20.93
C LYS A 346 9.65 2.27 19.64
N LYS A 347 9.15 1.03 19.71
CA LYS A 347 8.91 0.19 18.53
C LYS A 347 7.70 0.66 17.70
N LYS A 348 6.83 1.47 18.30
CA LYS A 348 5.61 1.99 17.67
C LYS A 348 5.73 3.45 17.24
N LEU A 349 6.92 4.05 17.36
CA LEU A 349 7.17 5.41 16.90
C LEU A 349 6.81 5.56 15.42
N PRO A 350 6.29 6.73 15.01
CA PRO A 350 6.04 6.99 13.61
C PRO A 350 7.37 6.92 12.83
N SER A 351 7.31 6.28 11.68
CA SER A 351 8.47 6.04 10.83
C SER A 351 8.97 7.35 10.23
N TYR A 352 10.22 7.69 10.53
CA TYR A 352 10.86 8.93 10.06
C TYR A 352 10.87 9.02 8.53
N SER A 353 11.12 7.92 7.82
CA SER A 353 11.14 7.94 6.36
C SER A 353 9.75 8.24 5.76
N ARG A 354 8.68 7.75 6.40
CA ARG A 354 7.30 8.03 5.98
C ARG A 354 6.90 9.47 6.26
N LEU A 355 7.28 9.99 7.42
CA LEU A 355 7.09 11.41 7.75
C LEU A 355 7.85 12.29 6.75
N ALA A 356 9.10 11.92 6.41
CA ALA A 356 9.90 12.66 5.43
C ALA A 356 9.27 12.63 4.03
N ALA A 357 8.72 11.49 3.60
CA ALA A 357 8.01 11.39 2.32
C ALA A 357 6.79 12.32 2.26
N HIS A 358 5.93 12.26 3.28
CA HIS A 358 4.76 13.15 3.39
C HIS A 358 5.18 14.62 3.50
N TYR A 359 6.27 14.92 4.19
CA TYR A 359 6.82 16.27 4.33
C TYR A 359 7.39 16.82 3.02
N ALA A 360 8.04 15.99 2.20
CA ALA A 360 8.51 16.39 0.88
C ALA A 360 7.35 16.78 -0.04
N GLU A 361 6.28 15.96 -0.11
CA GLU A 361 5.08 16.29 -0.89
C GLU A 361 4.38 17.55 -0.36
N PHE A 362 4.37 17.76 0.96
CA PHE A 362 3.88 18.99 1.56
C PHE A 362 4.68 20.22 1.07
N LEU A 363 6.01 20.16 1.08
CA LEU A 363 6.85 21.28 0.61
C LEU A 363 6.67 21.57 -0.88
N GLU A 364 6.53 20.54 -1.71
CA GLU A 364 6.27 20.69 -3.15
C GLU A 364 4.96 21.47 -3.40
N ARG A 365 3.91 21.18 -2.62
CA ARG A 365 2.59 21.82 -2.72
C ARG A 365 2.51 23.19 -2.06
N ASP A 366 3.23 23.40 -0.95
CA ASP A 366 3.25 24.67 -0.22
C ASP A 366 4.10 25.73 -0.93
N GLY A 367 5.12 25.29 -1.68
CA GLY A 367 5.98 26.15 -2.51
C GLY A 367 5.43 26.53 -3.88
N THR A 368 4.24 26.01 -4.26
CA THR A 368 3.56 26.42 -5.50
C THR A 368 2.58 27.56 -5.18
N PRO A 369 2.77 28.77 -5.73
CA PRO A 369 1.91 29.92 -5.46
C PRO A 369 0.48 29.76 -6.00
#